data_AF-A0A7V9ZRI7-F1
#
_entry.id   AF-A0A7V9ZRI7-F1
#
_cell.length_a   1.000
_cell.length_b   1.000
_cell.length_c   1.000
_cell.angle_alpha   90.00
_cell.angle_beta   90.00
_cell.angle_gamma   90.00
#
_symmetry.space_group_name_H-M   'P 1'
#
loop_
_entity.id
_entity.type
_entity.pdbx_description
1 polymer ?
#
loop_
_entity_poly.entity_id
_entity_poly.type
_entity_poly.pdbx_seq_one_letter_code
_entity_poly.pdbx_strand_id
1 'polypeptide(L)' 'MEINKDKIVTQEESGEPAPIDQIEERVEAEMKQIEGSAKLRVAQGLQDKELEREAQDLKDEGEREMDEAKESQK' A
#
# COMPACT_ATOMS: atom_id res chain seq x y z
N MET A 1 1.76 -31.31 25.30
CA MET A 1 0.82 -31.14 24.17
C MET A 1 1.47 -31.75 22.95
N GLU A 2 0.81 -32.70 22.31
CA GLU A 2 1.30 -33.35 21.09
C GLU A 2 0.47 -32.79 19.93
N ILE A 3 1.12 -32.04 19.04
CA ILE A 3 0.44 -31.40 17.90
C ILE A 3 0.31 -32.46 16.80
N ASN A 4 -0.93 -32.75 16.38
CA ASN A 4 -1.20 -33.65 15.28
C ASN A 4 -0.87 -32.96 13.95
N LYS A 5 0.27 -33.35 13.35
CA LYS A 5 0.83 -32.73 12.15
C LYS A 5 -0.05 -32.91 10.91
N ASP A 6 -0.87 -33.96 10.88
CA ASP A 6 -1.76 -34.26 9.74
C ASP A 6 -2.98 -33.32 9.64
N LYS A 7 -3.15 -32.43 10.63
CA LYS A 7 -4.19 -31.39 10.66
C LYS A 7 -3.65 -29.97 10.51
N ILE A 8 -2.34 -29.81 10.31
CA ILE A 8 -1.71 -28.50 10.11
C ILE A 8 -1.82 -28.17 8.62
N VAL A 9 -2.41 -27.02 8.31
CA VAL A 9 -2.40 -26.43 6.96
C VAL A 9 -1.43 -25.26 6.99
N THR A 10 -0.49 -25.24 6.05
CA THR A 10 0.47 -24.15 5.89
C THR A 10 -0.15 -23.00 5.10
N GLN A 11 0.39 -21.78 5.22
CA GLN A 11 -0.06 -20.62 4.42
C GLN A 11 0.08 -20.85 2.91
N GLU A 12 1.13 -21.59 2.51
CA GLU A 12 1.35 -21.96 1.12
C GLU A 12 0.25 -22.91 0.61
N GLU A 13 -0.28 -23.79 1.48
CA GLU A 13 -1.39 -24.68 1.18
C GLU A 13 -2.76 -24.00 1.24
N SER A 14 -2.93 -22.92 2.03
CA SER A 14 -4.18 -22.17 2.09
C SER A 14 -4.33 -21.18 0.92
N GLY A 15 -3.21 -20.78 0.30
CA GLY A 15 -3.20 -19.76 -0.76
C GLY A 15 -3.57 -18.36 -0.25
N GLU A 16 -3.62 -18.17 1.06
CA GLU A 16 -3.87 -16.87 1.69
C GLU A 16 -2.56 -16.05 1.70
N PRO A 17 -2.60 -14.76 1.31
CA PRO A 17 -1.43 -13.91 1.37
C PRO A 17 -0.92 -13.81 2.80
N ALA A 18 0.41 -13.80 2.97
CA ALA A 18 0.97 -13.74 4.30
C ALA A 18 0.55 -12.42 4.96
N PRO A 19 0.30 -12.40 6.28
CA PRO A 19 -0.04 -11.17 6.99
C PRO A 19 0.98 -10.04 6.81
N ILE A 20 2.24 -10.38 6.52
CA ILE A 20 3.29 -9.40 6.25
C ILE A 20 3.10 -8.73 4.89
N ASP A 21 2.73 -9.48 3.85
CA ASP A 21 2.49 -8.96 2.50
C ASP A 21 1.36 -7.91 2.54
N GLN A 22 0.28 -8.20 3.27
CA GLN A 22 -0.85 -7.29 3.47
C GLN A 22 -0.48 -6.00 4.23
N ILE A 23 0.57 -6.04 5.06
CA ILE A 23 1.08 -4.86 5.76
C ILE A 23 2.00 -4.06 4.85
N GLU A 24 2.86 -4.74 4.08
CA GLU A 24 3.76 -4.11 3.12
C GLU A 24 2.98 -3.30 2.08
N GLU A 25 1.91 -3.87 1.50
CA GLU A 25 1.02 -3.19 0.55
C GLU A 25 0.46 -1.88 1.12
N ARG A 26 0.02 -1.90 2.39
CA ARG A 26 -0.51 -0.71 3.07
C ARG A 26 0.56 0.35 3.31
N VAL A 27 1.75 -0.07 3.73
CA VAL A 27 2.87 0.85 3.99
C VAL A 27 3.33 1.49 2.68
N GLU A 28 3.41 0.74 1.60
CA GLU A 28 3.78 1.26 0.28
C GLU A 28 2.77 2.32 -0.20
N ALA A 29 1.48 2.03 -0.10
CA ALA A 29 0.43 2.95 -0.51
C ALA A 29 0.40 4.23 0.35
N GLU A 30 0.61 4.10 1.68
CA GLU A 30 0.76 5.25 2.58
C GLU A 30 2.01 6.10 2.23
N MET A 31 3.13 5.45 1.94
CA MET A 31 4.36 6.13 1.54
C MET A 31 4.18 6.90 0.22
N LYS A 32 3.50 6.33 -0.78
CA LYS A 32 3.17 7.04 -2.03
C LYS A 32 2.32 8.28 -1.77
N GLN A 33 1.32 8.18 -0.89
CA GLN A 33 0.48 9.34 -0.53
C GLN A 33 1.29 10.46 0.15
N ILE A 34 2.20 10.09 1.07
CA ILE A 34 3.10 11.02 1.74
C ILE A 34 4.04 11.67 0.73
N GLU A 35 4.63 10.88 -0.17
CA GLU A 35 5.56 11.35 -1.19
C GLU A 35 4.89 12.32 -2.17
N GLY A 36 3.73 11.94 -2.72
CA GLY A 36 2.94 12.81 -3.59
C GLY A 36 2.57 14.12 -2.90
N SER A 37 2.15 14.07 -1.64
CA SER A 37 1.85 15.28 -0.85
C SER A 37 3.07 16.18 -0.63
N ALA A 38 4.25 15.60 -0.40
CA ALA A 38 5.49 16.34 -0.24
C ALA A 38 5.93 16.98 -1.57
N LYS A 39 5.91 16.20 -2.67
CA LYS A 39 6.23 16.68 -4.02
C LYS A 39 5.29 17.80 -4.45
N LEU A 40 4.00 17.71 -4.12
CA LEU A 40 3.02 18.74 -4.45
C LEU A 40 3.36 20.07 -3.77
N ARG A 41 3.72 20.04 -2.48
CA ARG A 41 4.14 21.24 -1.74
C ARG A 41 5.40 21.86 -2.34
N VAL A 42 6.37 21.05 -2.75
CA VAL A 42 7.59 21.52 -3.41
C VAL A 42 7.25 22.14 -4.77
N ALA A 43 6.45 21.46 -5.58
CA ALA A 43 6.04 21.93 -6.89
C ALA A 43 5.29 23.27 -6.83
N GLN A 44 4.36 23.42 -5.87
CA GLN A 44 3.68 24.69 -5.58
C GLN A 44 4.65 25.80 -5.18
N GLY A 45 5.66 25.47 -4.36
CA GLY A 45 6.72 26.40 -3.99
C GLY A 45 7.57 26.85 -5.17
N LEU A 46 7.77 25.97 -6.15
CA LEU A 46 8.50 26.24 -7.40
C LEU A 46 7.61 26.84 -8.50
N GLN A 47 6.28 26.84 -8.32
CA GLN A 47 5.28 27.20 -9.34
C GLN A 47 5.39 26.33 -10.61
N ASP A 48 5.79 25.08 -10.44
CA ASP A 48 5.97 24.12 -11.53
C ASP A 48 4.70 23.26 -11.70
N LYS A 49 3.93 23.58 -12.75
CA LYS A 49 2.65 22.91 -13.03
C LYS A 49 2.80 21.46 -13.50
N GLU A 50 3.93 21.10 -14.08
CA GLU A 50 4.18 19.73 -14.53
C GLU A 50 4.44 18.85 -13.30
N LEU A 51 5.33 19.31 -12.42
CA LEU A 51 5.59 18.65 -11.14
C LEU A 51 4.36 18.61 -10.22
N GLU A 52 3.51 19.65 -10.21
CA GLU A 52 2.26 19.63 -9.44
C GLU A 52 1.33 18.51 -9.91
N ARG A 53 1.22 18.31 -11.22
CA ARG A 53 0.38 17.27 -11.81
C ARG A 53 0.92 15.88 -11.49
N GLU A 54 2.22 15.65 -11.70
CA GLU A 54 2.86 14.37 -11.36
C GLU A 54 2.71 14.03 -9.87
N ALA A 55 2.88 15.03 -9.01
CA ALA A 55 2.73 14.86 -7.57
C ALA A 55 1.28 14.52 -7.16
N GLN A 56 0.30 15.14 -7.84
CA GLN A 56 -1.11 14.84 -7.63
C GLN A 56 -1.45 13.43 -8.10
N ASP A 57 -0.98 13.03 -9.28
CA ASP A 57 -1.21 11.69 -9.82
C ASP A 57 -0.63 10.61 -8.87
N LEU A 58 0.58 10.82 -8.33
CA LEU A 58 1.21 9.92 -7.36
C LEU A 58 0.42 9.83 -6.05
N LYS A 59 -0.09 10.96 -5.55
CA LYS A 59 -0.93 11.00 -4.35
C LYS A 59 -2.24 10.23 -4.56
N ASP A 60 -2.89 10.43 -5.70
CA ASP A 60 -4.17 9.80 -6.05
C ASP A 60 -4.01 8.29 -6.34
N GLU A 61 -2.83 7.86 -6.81
CA GLU A 61 -2.47 6.44 -6.91
C GLU A 61 -2.35 5.81 -5.52
N GLY A 62 -1.58 6.41 -4.60
CA GLY A 62 -1.44 5.90 -3.23
C GLY A 62 -2.78 5.84 -2.48
N GLU A 63 -3.67 6.81 -2.70
CA GLU A 63 -5.03 6.78 -2.12
C GLU A 63 -5.88 5.62 -2.64
N ARG A 64 -5.81 5.33 -3.94
CA ARG A 64 -6.52 4.19 -4.55
C ARG A 64 -5.99 2.85 -4.03
N GLU A 65 -4.67 2.68 -4.01
CA GLU A 65 -4.04 1.46 -3.48
C GLU A 65 -4.34 1.25 -2.00
N MET A 66 -4.41 2.33 -1.20
CA MET A 66 -4.83 2.26 0.20
C MET A 66 -6.27 1.79 0.37
N ASP A 67 -7.17 2.19 -0.53
CA ASP A 67 -8.57 1.78 -0.47
C ASP A 67 -8.75 0.34 -0.95
N GLU A 68 -8.03 -0.08 -2.00
CA GLU A 68 -7.97 -1.48 -2.46
C GLU A 68 -7.42 -2.40 -1.36
N ALA A 69 -6.34 -2.01 -0.67
CA ALA A 69 -5.75 -2.76 0.44
C ALA A 69 -6.67 -2.86 1.67
N LYS A 70 -7.61 -1.90 1.85
CA LYS A 70 -8.63 -1.99 2.91
C LYS A 70 -9.80 -2.88 2.51
N GLU A 71 -10.16 -2.90 1.23
CA GLU A 71 -11.24 -3.75 0.71
C GLU A 71 -10.84 -5.22 0.64
N SER A 72 -9.58 -5.52 0.32
CA SER A 72 -9.03 -6.89 0.33
C SER A 72 -8.94 -7.52 1.73
N GLN A 73 -9.04 -6.72 2.80
CA GLN A 73 -8.99 -7.15 4.20
C GLN A 73 -10.39 -7.37 4.84
N LYS A 74 -11.49 -7.20 4.10
CA LYS A 74 -12.87 -7.42 4.58
C LYS A 74 -13.42 -8.80 4.24
#